data_AF-A0A8J4WR02-F1
#
_entry.id   AF-A0A8J4WR02-F1
#
_cell.length_a   1.000
_cell.length_b   1.000
_cell.length_c   1.000
_cell.angle_alpha   90.00
_cell.angle_beta   90.00
_cell.angle_gamma   90.00
#
_symmetry.space_group_name_H-M   'P 1'
#
loop_
_entity.id
_entity.type
_entity.pdbx_description
1 polymer ?
#
loop_
_entity_poly.entity_id
_entity_poly.type
_entity_poly.pdbx_seq_one_letter_code
_entity_poly.pdbx_strand_id
1 'polypeptide(L)'
;MAVNLSKHGAALSEAYREVLNGETGTDWVLFTYEGNSNDIQVEAKGDGGLYEMVQALSAGKVMYAFCRVIDPNCRVPKFILINWTGEGVTGVRRGVCANHLHTMASFLRGPHVTINAYSEDDVEPDLLMSKVSQGVGVNYSVHTESKLFHDTATSGRVGSAYQKTSALEEMKGTDRENFWARLEKEEKTRREEERKKAEQERQRLEREREEQEERETAERERQQKERAKQINQQRLFEKRQEIQQQQQQQQEPVERELQAAEWKGIRSSRSLQEASGSKYDKTSALEEINAIDRESFWAQLEKEEQTRREEERKKAEQEQQRLKREREEQEERETAERERQQKERTKQIDQQRLFEKRQEIQQQQQEPVERELQAAEWKGIRSSRSLQEASGLKYDKTSALEEMNAIDRESFWAQLE
;
A
#
# COMPACT_ATOMS: atom_id res chain seq x y z
N MET A 1 20.85 14.14 -7.48
CA MET A 1 21.62 15.28 -6.93
C MET A 1 21.97 14.94 -5.49
N ALA A 2 23.18 15.27 -5.05
CA ALA A 2 23.65 14.98 -3.69
C ALA A 2 23.56 16.23 -2.80
N VAL A 3 23.42 16.00 -1.49
CA VAL A 3 23.50 17.05 -0.46
C VAL A 3 24.96 17.42 -0.22
N ASN A 4 25.22 18.72 -0.01
CA ASN A 4 26.54 19.22 0.30
C ASN A 4 26.62 19.57 1.80
N LEU A 5 27.49 18.84 2.50
CA LEU A 5 27.79 19.03 3.92
C LEU A 5 29.18 19.66 4.14
N SER A 6 29.94 19.90 3.08
CA SER A 6 31.33 20.35 3.17
C SER A 6 31.46 21.86 3.40
N LYS A 7 30.61 22.67 2.75
CA LYS A 7 30.66 24.15 2.81
C LYS A 7 30.58 24.67 4.25
N HIS A 8 29.62 24.16 5.03
CA HIS A 8 29.42 24.53 6.43
C HIS A 8 29.82 23.41 7.40
N GLY A 9 30.64 22.45 6.96
CA GLY A 9 30.91 21.21 7.68
C GLY A 9 31.48 21.40 9.10
N ALA A 10 32.28 22.46 9.32
CA ALA A 10 32.79 22.82 10.63
C ALA A 10 31.67 23.22 11.61
N ALA A 11 30.80 24.15 11.19
CA ALA A 11 29.67 24.61 11.99
C ALA A 11 28.64 23.49 12.24
N LEU A 12 28.36 22.65 11.23
CA LEU A 12 27.48 21.49 11.38
C LEU A 12 28.05 20.48 12.40
N SER A 13 29.36 20.20 12.32
CA SER A 13 30.01 19.26 13.23
C SER A 13 30.11 19.80 14.65
N GLU A 14 30.32 21.10 14.82
CA GLU A 14 30.35 21.77 16.11
C GLU A 14 28.97 21.72 16.79
N ALA A 15 27.92 22.13 16.09
CA ALA A 15 26.55 22.10 16.62
C ALA A 15 26.09 20.67 16.94
N TYR A 16 26.47 19.68 16.11
CA TYR A 16 26.22 18.27 16.40
C TYR A 16 26.96 17.79 17.67
N ARG A 17 28.24 18.14 17.84
CA ARG A 17 29.02 17.76 19.03
C ARG A 17 28.48 18.39 20.31
N GLU A 18 27.98 19.62 20.26
CA GLU A 18 27.35 20.26 21.41
C GLU A 18 26.15 19.45 21.93
N VAL A 19 25.28 18.98 21.03
CA VAL A 19 24.11 18.14 21.38
C VAL A 19 24.54 16.77 21.91
N LEU A 20 25.65 16.21 21.40
CA LEU A 20 26.18 14.92 21.89
C LEU A 20 26.73 15.01 23.31
N ASN A 21 27.55 16.02 23.58
CA ASN A 21 28.21 16.18 24.88
C ASN A 21 27.18 16.54 25.94
N GLY A 22 26.22 17.42 25.59
CA GLY A 22 25.13 17.87 26.46
C GLY A 22 25.56 18.42 27.83
N GLU A 23 26.83 18.83 27.94
CA GLU A 23 27.41 19.64 29.01
C GLU A 23 27.16 21.14 28.77
N THR A 24 27.02 21.53 27.50
CA THR A 24 26.85 22.92 27.04
C THR A 24 25.41 23.43 27.10
N GLY A 25 24.49 22.69 27.69
CA GLY A 25 23.06 23.05 27.76
C GLY A 25 22.29 22.83 26.46
N THR A 26 22.94 22.73 25.30
CA THR A 26 22.26 22.47 24.01
C THR A 26 21.71 21.04 23.93
N ASP A 27 20.39 20.89 23.80
CA ASP A 27 19.71 19.60 23.67
C ASP A 27 19.22 19.32 22.24
N TRP A 28 19.09 20.35 21.41
CA TRP A 28 18.63 20.19 20.03
C TRP A 28 19.32 21.15 19.06
N VAL A 29 19.40 20.72 17.81
CA VAL A 29 19.91 21.50 16.68
C VAL A 29 19.02 21.27 15.46
N LEU A 30 18.81 22.34 14.70
CA LEU A 30 18.02 22.35 13.48
C LEU A 30 18.90 22.72 12.29
N PHE A 31 18.89 21.86 11.28
CA PHE A 31 19.61 22.06 10.03
C PHE A 31 18.62 22.36 8.91
N THR A 32 18.97 23.29 8.01
CA THR A 32 18.16 23.60 6.83
C THR A 32 19.04 23.84 5.61
N TYR A 33 18.41 24.02 4.45
CA TYR A 33 19.08 24.33 3.21
C TYR A 33 19.35 25.83 3.07
N GLU A 34 20.51 26.18 2.52
CA GLU A 34 20.86 27.56 2.17
C GLU A 34 20.13 27.98 0.88
N GLY A 35 18.95 28.60 1.06
CA GLY A 35 18.12 29.06 -0.06
C GLY A 35 17.69 27.90 -0.97
N ASN A 36 18.04 27.98 -2.26
CA ASN A 36 17.69 26.95 -3.25
C ASN A 36 18.84 25.98 -3.57
N SER A 37 19.99 26.11 -2.91
CA SER A 37 21.13 25.21 -3.10
C SER A 37 20.94 23.92 -2.29
N ASN A 38 21.80 22.93 -2.51
CA ASN A 38 21.82 21.69 -1.71
C ASN A 38 22.82 21.77 -0.55
N ASP A 39 23.26 22.97 -0.18
CA ASP A 39 24.16 23.18 0.95
C ASP A 39 23.35 23.24 2.24
N ILE A 40 23.77 22.47 3.25
CA ILE A 40 23.12 22.46 4.57
C ILE A 40 23.82 23.45 5.49
N GLN A 41 23.03 24.22 6.24
CA GLN A 41 23.49 25.15 7.29
C GLN A 41 22.74 24.88 8.60
N VAL A 42 23.30 25.39 9.70
CA VAL A 42 22.62 25.42 11.01
C VAL A 42 21.63 26.58 11.01
N GLU A 43 20.36 26.32 11.27
CA GLU A 43 19.32 27.35 11.38
C GLU A 43 19.19 27.82 12.84
N ALA A 44 19.09 26.87 13.77
CA ALA A 44 18.85 27.14 15.19
C ALA A 44 19.40 26.00 16.06
N LYS A 45 19.67 26.33 17.33
CA LYS A 45 20.02 25.38 18.40
C LYS A 45 19.50 25.93 19.73
N GLY A 46 19.17 25.06 20.68
CA GLY A 46 18.60 25.46 21.95
C GLY A 46 18.65 24.37 23.03
N ASP A 47 18.16 24.72 24.22
CA ASP A 47 18.17 23.91 25.45
C ASP A 47 16.76 23.56 25.95
N GLY A 48 15.70 24.04 25.29
CA GLY A 48 14.30 23.77 25.61
C GLY A 48 13.76 22.41 25.12
N GLY A 49 14.65 21.48 24.76
CA GLY A 49 14.30 20.12 24.33
C GLY A 49 13.33 20.05 23.14
N LEU A 50 12.44 19.05 23.14
CA LEU A 50 11.50 18.81 22.04
C LEU A 50 10.48 19.94 21.84
N TYR A 51 10.00 20.56 22.93
CA TYR A 51 8.96 21.59 22.84
C TYR A 51 9.45 22.85 22.11
N GLU A 52 10.65 23.31 22.44
CA GLU A 52 11.26 24.46 21.77
C GLU A 52 11.64 24.13 20.32
N MET A 53 12.20 22.94 20.09
CA MET A 53 12.56 22.47 18.75
C MET A 53 11.36 22.47 17.80
N VAL A 54 10.18 22.00 18.24
CA VAL A 54 8.96 21.97 17.42
C VAL A 54 8.52 23.38 17.03
N GLN A 55 8.62 24.36 17.95
CA GLN A 55 8.29 25.76 17.67
C GLN A 55 9.25 26.42 16.67
N ALA A 56 10.48 25.92 16.57
CA ALA A 56 11.48 26.41 15.62
C ALA A 56 11.30 25.85 14.19
N LEU A 57 10.40 24.88 13.98
CA LEU A 57 10.14 24.29 12.67
C LEU A 57 9.38 25.27 11.77
N SER A 58 9.72 25.28 10.48
CA SER A 58 9.06 26.13 9.49
C SER A 58 8.32 25.31 8.45
N ALA A 59 7.03 25.59 8.25
CA ALA A 59 6.21 24.94 7.22
C ALA A 59 6.69 25.22 5.78
N GLY A 60 7.52 26.24 5.55
CA GLY A 60 8.02 26.60 4.21
C GLY A 60 9.34 25.95 3.79
N LYS A 61 9.99 25.20 4.68
CA LYS A 61 11.35 24.67 4.44
C LYS A 61 11.41 23.18 4.73
N VAL A 62 12.38 22.51 4.09
CA VAL A 62 12.82 21.18 4.51
C VAL A 62 13.90 21.36 5.56
N MET A 63 13.76 20.66 6.67
CA MET A 63 14.67 20.77 7.81
C MET A 63 15.00 19.38 8.36
N TYR A 64 16.15 19.28 9.02
CA TYR A 64 16.54 18.10 9.79
C TYR A 64 16.75 18.54 11.23
N ALA A 65 15.90 18.05 12.13
CA ALA A 65 16.06 18.31 13.55
C ALA A 65 16.77 17.13 14.20
N PHE A 66 17.79 17.43 15.00
CA PHE A 66 18.50 16.44 15.79
C PHE A 66 18.37 16.81 17.26
N CYS A 67 17.78 15.92 18.06
CA CYS A 67 17.46 16.19 19.45
C CYS A 67 17.92 15.06 20.37
N ARG A 68 18.51 15.43 21.50
CA ARG A 68 18.81 14.54 22.62
C ARG A 68 17.61 14.49 23.55
N VAL A 69 17.11 13.29 23.82
CA VAL A 69 16.01 13.06 24.76
C VAL A 69 16.40 12.00 25.78
N ILE A 70 15.92 12.11 27.00
CA ILE A 70 16.14 11.10 28.03
C ILE A 70 14.87 10.24 28.11
N ASP A 71 15.00 8.96 27.79
CA ASP A 71 13.86 8.04 27.88
C ASP A 71 13.48 7.81 29.35
N PRO A 72 12.21 8.02 29.76
CA PRO A 72 11.80 7.80 31.15
C PRO A 72 12.00 6.35 31.60
N ASN A 73 11.93 5.37 30.69
CA ASN A 73 12.06 3.96 31.02
C ASN A 73 13.51 3.56 31.29
N CYS A 74 14.44 3.98 30.42
CA CYS A 74 15.84 3.56 30.50
C CYS A 74 16.75 4.57 31.21
N ARG A 75 16.33 5.84 31.37
CA ARG A 75 17.14 6.97 31.89
C ARG A 75 18.48 7.18 31.16
N VAL A 76 18.59 6.68 29.94
CA VAL A 76 19.75 6.84 29.06
C VAL A 76 19.40 7.88 27.99
N PRO A 77 20.29 8.84 27.68
CA PRO A 77 20.07 9.78 26.59
C PRO A 77 20.05 9.05 25.25
N LYS A 78 19.05 9.35 24.44
CA LYS A 78 18.88 8.87 23.08
C LYS A 78 18.82 10.06 22.13
N PHE A 79 19.14 9.77 20.88
CA PHE A 79 19.18 10.78 19.83
C PHE A 79 18.14 10.48 18.77
N ILE A 80 17.30 11.48 18.50
CA ILE A 80 16.25 11.45 17.48
C ILE A 80 16.70 12.29 16.30
N LEU A 81 16.49 11.77 15.09
CA LEU A 81 16.54 12.56 13.86
C LEU A 81 15.13 12.69 13.30
N ILE A 82 14.67 13.92 13.12
CA ILE A 82 13.39 14.23 12.49
C ILE A 82 13.68 14.82 11.12
N ASN A 83 13.20 14.14 10.09
CA ASN A 83 13.16 14.63 8.72
C ASN A 83 11.87 15.41 8.52
N TRP A 84 11.96 16.73 8.70
CA TRP A 84 10.84 17.65 8.56
C TRP A 84 10.69 18.11 7.11
N THR A 85 9.52 17.87 6.53
CA THR A 85 9.15 18.39 5.23
C THR A 85 7.91 19.26 5.38
N GLY A 86 8.10 20.56 5.52
CA GLY A 86 6.99 21.48 5.68
C GLY A 86 6.01 21.46 4.49
N GLU A 87 4.74 21.74 4.78
CA GLU A 87 3.63 21.71 3.82
C GLU A 87 3.86 22.63 2.61
N GLY A 88 4.46 23.80 2.83
CA GLY A 88 4.74 24.82 1.80
C GLY A 88 5.90 24.47 0.85
N VAL A 89 6.56 23.33 1.02
CA VAL A 89 7.67 22.92 0.14
C VAL A 89 7.14 22.37 -1.18
N THR A 90 7.67 22.89 -2.29
CA THR A 90 7.32 22.46 -3.65
C THR A 90 7.58 20.96 -3.88
N GLY A 91 6.70 20.31 -4.65
CA GLY A 91 6.77 18.86 -4.89
C GLY A 91 8.09 18.38 -5.49
N VAL A 92 8.70 19.18 -6.39
CA VAL A 92 10.01 18.87 -6.98
C VAL A 92 11.11 18.87 -5.92
N ARG A 93 11.13 19.89 -5.04
CA ARG A 93 12.15 20.00 -3.99
C ARG A 93 12.03 18.86 -2.98
N ARG A 94 10.79 18.47 -2.63
CA ARG A 94 10.50 17.33 -1.76
C ARG A 94 11.11 16.02 -2.28
N GLY A 95 10.93 15.74 -3.58
CA GLY A 95 11.49 14.54 -4.22
C GLY A 95 13.02 14.51 -4.22
N VAL A 96 13.68 15.66 -4.42
CA VAL A 96 15.15 15.74 -4.34
C VAL A 96 15.64 15.51 -2.92
N CYS A 97 15.05 16.21 -1.94
CA CYS A 97 15.46 16.16 -0.54
C CYS A 97 15.22 14.80 0.14
N ALA A 98 14.27 13.99 -0.34
CA ALA A 98 14.05 12.63 0.17
C ALA A 98 15.31 11.75 0.08
N ASN A 99 16.12 11.92 -0.96
CA ASN A 99 17.36 11.15 -1.16
C ASN A 99 18.50 11.61 -0.24
N HIS A 100 18.40 12.80 0.36
CA HIS A 100 19.45 13.37 1.19
C HIS A 100 19.44 12.84 2.62
N LEU A 101 18.31 12.26 3.07
CA LEU A 101 18.14 11.76 4.44
C LEU A 101 19.22 10.74 4.82
N HIS A 102 19.56 9.82 3.93
CA HIS A 102 20.57 8.79 4.20
C HIS A 102 21.96 9.39 4.45
N THR A 103 22.35 10.39 3.64
CA THR A 103 23.63 11.11 3.81
C THR A 103 23.64 11.90 5.11
N MET A 104 22.53 12.55 5.45
CA MET A 104 22.39 13.31 6.70
C MET A 104 22.45 12.39 7.93
N ALA A 105 21.72 11.27 7.93
CA ALA A 105 21.76 10.30 9.02
C ALA A 105 23.16 9.69 9.21
N SER A 106 23.88 9.45 8.11
CA SER A 106 25.28 8.98 8.15
C SER A 106 26.23 10.02 8.74
N PHE A 107 26.05 11.30 8.39
CA PHE A 107 26.82 12.40 8.96
C PHE A 107 26.61 12.53 10.47
N LEU A 108 25.36 12.41 10.94
CA LEU A 108 24.99 12.44 12.36
C LEU A 108 25.24 11.09 13.08
N ARG A 109 26.14 10.25 12.53
CA ARG A 109 26.61 8.97 13.08
C ARG A 109 25.49 8.00 13.52
N GLY A 110 24.36 7.99 12.82
CA GLY A 110 23.27 7.06 13.11
C GLY A 110 22.45 7.46 14.35
N PRO A 111 21.35 8.22 14.18
CA PRO A 111 20.38 8.44 15.25
C PRO A 111 19.73 7.11 15.69
N HIS A 112 19.25 7.06 16.94
CA HIS A 112 18.57 5.88 17.48
C HIS A 112 17.21 5.68 16.83
N VAL A 113 16.50 6.79 16.58
CA VAL A 113 15.20 6.79 15.93
C VAL A 113 15.21 7.86 14.84
N THR A 114 14.78 7.47 13.63
CA THR A 114 14.57 8.39 12.51
C THR A 114 13.08 8.50 12.24
N ILE A 115 12.55 9.72 12.23
CA ILE A 115 11.12 10.00 12.06
C ILE A 115 10.96 10.92 10.86
N ASN A 116 10.07 10.56 9.94
CA ASN A 116 9.65 11.45 8.86
C ASN A 116 8.38 12.17 9.32
N ALA A 117 8.39 13.50 9.24
CA ALA A 117 7.28 14.35 9.65
C ALA A 117 6.93 15.36 8.56
N TYR A 118 5.64 15.58 8.36
CA TYR A 118 5.11 16.47 7.34
C TYR A 118 4.21 17.58 7.91
N SER A 119 3.57 17.32 9.05
CA SER A 119 2.78 18.31 9.80
C SER A 119 3.26 18.42 11.25
N GLU A 120 2.84 19.50 11.92
CA GLU A 120 3.15 19.74 13.34
C GLU A 120 2.59 18.61 14.24
N ASP A 121 1.50 17.95 13.82
CA ASP A 121 0.92 16.81 14.53
C ASP A 121 1.86 15.59 14.56
N ASP A 122 2.71 15.41 13.54
CA ASP A 122 3.67 14.31 13.46
C ASP A 122 4.85 14.47 14.44
N VAL A 123 5.07 15.69 14.92
CA VAL A 123 6.19 16.08 15.80
C VAL A 123 5.75 16.39 17.22
N GLU A 124 4.52 16.01 17.61
CA GLU A 124 4.08 16.12 18.99
C GLU A 124 5.05 15.42 19.95
N PRO A 125 5.53 16.10 21.02
CA PRO A 125 6.53 15.55 21.93
C PRO A 125 6.15 14.19 22.52
N ASP A 126 4.87 13.99 22.86
CA ASP A 126 4.36 12.75 23.42
C ASP A 126 4.45 11.59 22.42
N LEU A 127 4.13 11.84 21.14
CA LEU A 127 4.23 10.86 20.06
C LEU A 127 5.69 10.50 19.78
N LEU A 128 6.57 11.50 19.73
CA LEU A 128 8.01 11.30 19.54
C LEU A 128 8.60 10.46 20.67
N MET A 129 8.23 10.77 21.91
CA MET A 129 8.74 10.06 23.08
C MET A 129 8.22 8.61 23.15
N SER A 130 6.96 8.38 22.78
CA SER A 130 6.42 7.01 22.61
C SER A 130 7.23 6.20 21.58
N LYS A 131 7.52 6.78 20.40
CA LYS A 131 8.35 6.13 19.37
C LYS A 131 9.76 5.82 19.86
N VAL A 132 10.34 6.71 20.66
CA VAL A 132 11.68 6.51 21.25
C VAL A 132 11.71 5.40 22.30
N SER A 133 10.64 5.25 23.08
CA SER A 133 10.50 4.13 24.02
C SER A 133 10.23 2.81 23.28
N GLN A 134 9.44 2.82 22.20
CA GLN A 134 9.17 1.63 21.39
C GLN A 134 10.36 1.15 20.54
N GLY A 135 11.22 2.07 20.10
CA GLY A 135 12.42 1.77 19.32
C GLY A 135 13.50 0.96 20.06
N VAL A 136 13.32 0.67 21.36
CA VAL A 136 14.23 -0.17 22.13
C VAL A 136 13.80 -1.62 22.03
N GLY A 137 14.54 -2.43 21.29
CA GLY A 137 14.31 -3.86 21.17
C GLY A 137 14.51 -4.67 22.47
N VAL A 138 14.87 -4.03 23.60
CA VAL A 138 15.03 -4.68 24.91
C VAL A 138 14.79 -3.66 26.03
N ASN A 139 13.79 -3.89 26.89
CA ASN A 139 13.59 -3.13 28.13
C ASN A 139 14.75 -3.41 29.10
N TYR A 140 15.84 -2.66 28.98
CA TYR A 140 16.90 -2.70 29.99
C TYR A 140 16.44 -1.87 31.19
N SER A 141 15.89 -2.54 32.21
CA SER A 141 15.91 -2.00 33.57
C SER A 141 17.37 -2.04 34.03
N VAL A 142 18.09 -0.94 33.84
CA VAL A 142 19.36 -0.75 34.53
C VAL A 142 19.01 -0.60 36.01
N HIS A 143 18.98 -1.74 36.71
CA HIS A 143 18.92 -1.75 38.16
C HIS A 143 20.11 -0.93 38.65
N THR A 144 19.81 0.25 39.17
CA THR A 144 20.76 1.03 39.94
C THR A 144 21.09 0.15 41.14
N GLU A 145 22.25 -0.51 41.14
CA GLU A 145 22.75 -1.22 42.30
C GLU A 145 22.79 -0.22 43.46
N SER A 146 21.87 -0.40 44.40
CA SER A 146 21.84 0.34 45.63
C SER A 146 23.11 -0.02 46.40
N LYS A 147 23.95 0.99 46.65
CA LYS A 147 25.04 0.95 47.63
C LYS A 147 24.47 0.86 49.06
N LEU A 148 23.76 -0.22 49.36
CA LEU A 148 23.10 -0.49 50.65
C LEU A 148 23.45 -1.88 51.20
N PHE A 149 24.68 -2.34 50.99
CA PHE A 149 25.23 -3.45 51.77
C PHE A 149 26.54 -3.03 52.41
N HIS A 150 26.43 -2.24 53.47
CA HIS A 150 27.38 -2.27 54.57
C HIS A 150 26.66 -2.85 55.79
N ASP A 151 27.35 -3.79 56.46
CA ASP A 151 27.03 -4.46 57.72
C ASP A 151 25.90 -5.48 57.74
N THR A 152 26.29 -6.76 57.71
CA THR A 152 26.24 -7.57 58.95
C THR A 152 26.95 -8.93 58.79
N ALA A 153 27.90 -9.17 59.71
CA ALA A 153 28.32 -10.44 60.29
C ALA A 153 28.80 -11.63 59.41
N THR A 154 30.10 -11.93 59.54
CA THR A 154 30.72 -13.28 59.52
C THR A 154 30.34 -14.24 58.39
N SER A 155 31.06 -14.14 57.26
CA SER A 155 31.07 -15.21 56.26
C SER A 155 32.09 -16.30 56.65
N GLY A 156 31.58 -17.45 57.07
CA GLY A 156 32.35 -18.67 57.26
C GLY A 156 32.84 -19.28 55.94
N ARG A 157 33.77 -20.22 56.08
CA ARG A 157 34.47 -20.97 55.02
C ARG A 157 33.47 -21.65 54.05
N VAL A 158 33.50 -21.28 52.78
CA VAL A 158 32.63 -21.85 51.74
C VAL A 158 33.14 -23.24 51.34
N GLY A 159 32.41 -24.29 51.72
CA GLY A 159 32.53 -25.62 51.12
C GLY A 159 31.70 -25.69 49.83
N SER A 160 32.20 -26.38 48.81
CA SER A 160 31.46 -26.59 47.56
C SER A 160 30.21 -27.46 47.81
N ALA A 161 29.03 -26.85 47.82
CA ALA A 161 27.74 -27.55 47.84
C ALA A 161 27.07 -27.40 46.47
N TYR A 162 27.50 -28.22 45.50
CA TYR A 162 26.77 -28.37 44.25
C TYR A 162 25.55 -29.27 44.50
N GLN A 163 24.35 -28.72 44.42
CA GLN A 163 23.12 -29.51 44.21
C GLN A 163 22.77 -29.47 42.73
N LYS A 164 22.64 -30.65 42.13
CA LYS A 164 22.25 -30.82 40.73
C LYS A 164 20.75 -30.62 40.61
N THR A 165 20.32 -29.47 40.10
CA THR A 165 18.93 -29.25 39.70
C THR A 165 18.59 -30.17 38.52
N SER A 166 17.59 -31.04 38.71
CA SER A 166 17.07 -31.93 37.67
C SER A 166 16.10 -31.14 36.79
N ALA A 167 16.42 -30.97 35.51
CA ALA A 167 15.59 -30.25 34.54
C ALA A 167 14.16 -30.82 34.38
N LEU A 168 13.91 -32.05 34.84
CA LEU A 168 12.59 -32.68 34.82
C LEU A 168 11.63 -32.15 35.90
N GLU A 169 12.13 -31.58 36.99
CA GLU A 169 11.27 -31.03 38.05
C GLU A 169 10.81 -29.58 37.79
N GLU A 170 11.49 -28.86 36.89
CA GLU A 170 11.04 -27.53 36.40
C GLU A 170 10.01 -27.63 35.26
N MET A 171 9.85 -28.80 34.63
CA MET A 171 8.86 -29.03 33.56
C MET A 171 7.45 -29.37 34.10
N LYS A 172 6.99 -28.77 35.19
CA LYS A 172 5.54 -28.72 35.48
C LYS A 172 4.90 -27.65 34.59
N GLY A 173 4.82 -27.96 33.29
CA GLY A 173 4.41 -27.09 32.20
C GLY A 173 2.92 -26.74 32.10
N THR A 174 2.14 -26.86 33.17
CA THR A 174 0.70 -26.55 33.15
C THR A 174 0.38 -25.06 33.10
N ASP A 175 1.27 -24.18 33.59
CA ASP A 175 1.01 -22.73 33.59
C ASP A 175 1.49 -22.01 32.32
N ARG A 176 2.47 -22.58 31.61
CA ARG A 176 3.00 -21.99 30.35
C ARG A 176 2.02 -22.16 29.19
N GLU A 177 1.42 -23.33 29.03
CA GLU A 177 0.46 -23.60 27.94
C GLU A 177 -0.85 -22.81 28.12
N ASN A 178 -1.32 -22.67 29.37
CA ASN A 178 -2.47 -21.85 29.69
C ASN A 178 -2.22 -20.35 29.46
N PHE A 179 -0.99 -19.88 29.65
CA PHE A 179 -0.60 -18.49 29.37
C PHE A 179 -0.62 -18.19 27.87
N TRP A 180 0.00 -19.04 27.05
CA TRP A 180 0.00 -18.89 25.59
C TRP A 180 -1.40 -19.03 24.98
N ALA A 181 -2.22 -19.96 25.49
CA ALA A 181 -3.60 -20.14 25.02
C ALA A 181 -4.50 -18.94 25.36
N ARG A 182 -4.30 -18.28 26.51
CA ARG A 182 -5.02 -17.04 26.86
C ARG A 182 -4.62 -15.87 25.96
N LEU A 183 -3.32 -15.68 25.74
CA LEU A 183 -2.79 -14.65 24.84
C LEU A 183 -3.27 -14.84 23.40
N GLU A 184 -3.26 -16.07 22.88
CA GLU A 184 -3.73 -16.34 21.52
C GLU A 184 -5.24 -16.12 21.38
N LYS A 185 -6.02 -16.45 22.42
CA LYS A 185 -7.46 -16.20 22.45
C LYS A 185 -7.78 -14.72 22.52
N GLU A 186 -7.04 -13.95 23.31
CA GLU A 186 -7.17 -12.49 23.43
C GLU A 186 -6.77 -11.76 22.12
N GLU A 187 -5.68 -12.20 21.49
CA GLU A 187 -5.22 -11.72 20.18
C GLU A 187 -6.26 -12.01 19.08
N LYS A 188 -6.89 -13.20 19.10
CA LYS A 188 -7.98 -13.56 18.17
C LYS A 188 -9.22 -12.69 18.39
N THR A 189 -9.63 -12.47 19.63
CA THR A 189 -10.78 -11.60 19.93
C THR A 189 -10.52 -10.16 19.51
N ARG A 190 -9.30 -9.64 19.70
CA ARG A 190 -8.93 -8.28 19.24
C ARG A 190 -9.06 -8.18 17.71
N ARG A 191 -8.56 -9.17 16.97
CA ARG A 191 -8.65 -9.20 15.50
C ARG A 191 -10.09 -9.33 15.00
N GLU A 192 -10.93 -10.11 15.68
CA GLU A 192 -12.35 -10.22 15.34
C GLU A 192 -13.11 -8.92 15.61
N GLU A 193 -12.79 -8.21 16.69
CA GLU A 193 -13.37 -6.90 16.99
C GLU A 193 -12.95 -5.83 15.99
N GLU A 194 -11.67 -5.79 15.60
CA GLU A 194 -11.17 -4.90 14.54
C GLU A 194 -11.84 -5.20 13.20
N ARG A 195 -11.95 -6.48 12.83
CA ARG A 195 -12.66 -6.90 11.61
C ARG A 195 -14.13 -6.51 11.64
N LYS A 196 -14.80 -6.69 12.78
CA LYS A 196 -16.21 -6.34 12.95
C LYS A 196 -16.43 -4.83 12.89
N LYS A 197 -15.54 -4.02 13.48
CA LYS A 197 -15.57 -2.56 13.36
C LYS A 197 -15.34 -2.11 11.91
N ALA A 198 -14.35 -2.68 11.23
CA ALA A 198 -14.09 -2.38 9.82
C ALA A 198 -15.26 -2.77 8.91
N GLU A 199 -15.92 -3.90 9.18
CA GLU A 199 -17.11 -4.33 8.44
C GLU A 199 -18.32 -3.43 8.69
N GLN A 200 -18.54 -2.99 9.94
CA GLN A 200 -19.58 -2.03 10.28
C GLN A 200 -19.33 -0.66 9.62
N GLU A 201 -18.09 -0.20 9.58
CA GLU A 201 -17.71 1.04 8.90
C GLU A 201 -17.93 0.94 7.38
N ARG A 202 -17.54 -0.19 6.78
CA ARG A 202 -17.82 -0.48 5.37
C ARG A 202 -19.31 -0.49 5.06
N GLN A 203 -20.12 -1.16 5.87
CA GLN A 203 -21.58 -1.18 5.70
C GLN A 203 -22.21 0.21 5.87
N ARG A 204 -21.68 1.03 6.79
CA ARG A 204 -22.14 2.42 6.95
C ARG A 204 -21.86 3.24 5.70
N LEU A 205 -20.64 3.14 5.15
CA LEU A 205 -20.25 3.83 3.92
C LEU A 205 -21.02 3.33 2.70
N GLU A 206 -21.32 2.03 2.62
CA GLU A 206 -22.12 1.45 1.55
C GLU A 206 -23.56 1.97 1.57
N ARG A 207 -24.21 1.99 2.74
CA ARG A 207 -25.54 2.61 2.89
C ARG A 207 -25.55 4.09 2.55
N GLU A 208 -24.52 4.83 2.93
CA GLU A 208 -24.42 6.25 2.60
C GLU A 208 -24.28 6.48 1.10
N ARG A 209 -23.55 5.61 0.39
CA ARG A 209 -23.45 5.64 -1.08
C ARG A 209 -24.77 5.25 -1.73
N GLU A 210 -25.41 4.18 -1.27
CA GLU A 210 -26.73 3.76 -1.78
C GLU A 210 -27.77 4.86 -1.59
N GLU A 211 -27.81 5.52 -0.43
CA GLU A 211 -28.71 6.66 -0.19
C GLU A 211 -28.42 7.85 -1.12
N GLN A 212 -27.15 8.13 -1.43
CA GLN A 212 -26.79 9.18 -2.37
C GLN A 212 -27.23 8.82 -3.80
N GLU A 213 -26.99 7.59 -4.23
CA GLU A 213 -27.44 7.09 -5.54
C GLU A 213 -28.97 7.07 -5.64
N GLU A 214 -29.68 6.69 -4.58
CA GLU A 214 -31.14 6.71 -4.51
C GLU A 214 -31.69 8.14 -4.59
N ARG A 215 -31.06 9.10 -3.88
CA ARG A 215 -31.44 10.51 -3.97
C ARG A 215 -31.22 11.07 -5.38
N GLU A 216 -30.09 10.74 -6.01
CA GLU A 216 -29.78 11.20 -7.37
C GLU A 216 -30.71 10.56 -8.41
N THR A 217 -31.02 9.26 -8.27
CA THR A 217 -31.98 8.58 -9.16
C THR A 217 -33.39 9.10 -8.99
N ALA A 218 -33.85 9.34 -7.75
CA ALA A 218 -35.14 9.94 -7.46
C ALA A 218 -35.26 11.37 -8.02
N GLU A 219 -34.19 12.16 -7.95
CA GLU A 219 -34.16 13.50 -8.54
C GLU A 219 -34.22 13.44 -10.07
N ARG A 220 -33.44 12.54 -10.69
CA ARG A 220 -33.50 12.31 -12.15
C ARG A 220 -34.90 11.87 -12.58
N GLU A 221 -35.55 10.98 -11.83
CA GLU A 221 -36.92 10.54 -12.11
C GLU A 221 -37.93 11.69 -11.98
N ARG A 222 -37.81 12.54 -10.95
CA ARG A 222 -38.65 13.75 -10.80
C ARG A 222 -38.52 14.68 -12.00
N GLN A 223 -37.30 14.99 -12.42
CA GLN A 223 -37.04 15.83 -13.58
C GLN A 223 -37.60 15.21 -14.87
N GLN A 224 -37.45 13.90 -15.06
CA GLN A 224 -38.03 13.19 -16.21
C GLN A 224 -39.56 13.23 -16.19
N LYS A 225 -40.18 13.05 -15.03
CA LYS A 225 -41.64 13.10 -14.86
C LYS A 225 -42.20 14.50 -15.13
N GLU A 226 -41.49 15.55 -14.74
CA GLU A 226 -41.87 16.94 -15.07
C GLU A 226 -41.75 17.22 -16.56
N ARG A 227 -40.64 16.82 -17.19
CA ARG A 227 -40.47 16.93 -18.65
C ARG A 227 -41.58 16.17 -19.39
N ALA A 228 -41.92 14.96 -18.94
CA ALA A 228 -43.00 14.17 -19.52
C ALA A 228 -44.37 14.85 -19.39
N LYS A 229 -44.65 15.51 -18.25
CA LYS A 229 -45.88 16.31 -18.08
C LYS A 229 -45.93 17.48 -19.05
N GLN A 230 -44.83 18.21 -19.24
CA GLN A 230 -44.75 19.33 -20.17
C GLN A 230 -44.97 18.87 -21.62
N ILE A 231 -44.34 17.76 -22.02
CA ILE A 231 -44.53 17.16 -23.35
C ILE A 231 -45.99 16.74 -23.54
N ASN A 232 -46.62 16.14 -22.53
CA ASN A 232 -48.03 15.74 -22.62
C ASN A 232 -48.96 16.96 -22.74
N GLN A 233 -48.69 18.04 -22.00
CA GLN A 233 -49.43 19.30 -22.13
C GLN A 233 -49.29 19.91 -23.53
N GLN A 234 -48.08 19.92 -24.10
CA GLN A 234 -47.85 20.38 -25.47
C GLN A 234 -48.60 19.54 -26.49
N ARG A 235 -48.53 18.20 -26.38
CA ARG A 235 -49.27 17.29 -27.28
C ARG A 235 -50.79 17.48 -27.18
N LEU A 236 -51.33 17.70 -25.99
CA LEU A 236 -52.75 17.98 -25.80
C LEU A 236 -53.17 19.31 -26.43
N PHE A 237 -52.31 20.33 -26.32
CA PHE A 237 -52.54 21.63 -26.93
C PHE A 237 -52.49 21.55 -28.46
N GLU A 238 -51.49 20.89 -29.01
CA GLU A 238 -51.34 20.63 -30.45
C GLU A 238 -52.54 19.86 -31.00
N LYS A 239 -52.94 18.77 -30.35
CA LYS A 239 -54.14 18.00 -30.73
C LYS A 239 -55.42 18.84 -30.67
N ARG A 240 -55.55 19.75 -29.70
CA ARG A 240 -56.69 20.68 -29.63
C ARG A 240 -56.68 21.66 -30.80
N GLN A 241 -55.51 22.16 -31.20
CA GLN A 241 -55.37 23.02 -32.39
C GLN A 241 -55.70 22.27 -33.67
N GLU A 242 -55.22 21.03 -33.83
CA GLU A 242 -55.54 20.18 -34.98
C GLU A 242 -57.05 19.91 -35.09
N ILE A 243 -57.71 19.59 -33.97
CA ILE A 243 -59.17 19.39 -33.95
C ILE A 243 -59.90 20.68 -34.33
N GLN A 244 -59.44 21.83 -33.85
CA GLN A 244 -60.04 23.13 -34.17
C GLN A 244 -59.84 23.52 -35.64
N GLN A 245 -58.66 23.24 -36.21
CA GLN A 245 -58.38 23.41 -37.63
C GLN A 245 -59.22 22.46 -38.49
N GLN A 246 -59.35 21.19 -38.09
CA GLN A 246 -60.21 20.23 -38.78
C GLN A 246 -61.67 20.65 -38.73
N GLN A 247 -62.16 21.16 -37.60
CA GLN A 247 -63.52 21.71 -37.50
C GLN A 247 -63.71 22.93 -38.41
N GLN A 248 -62.75 23.85 -38.46
CA GLN A 248 -62.81 25.00 -39.38
C GLN A 248 -62.76 24.56 -40.86
N GLN A 249 -61.91 23.59 -41.21
CA GLN A 249 -61.85 23.02 -42.56
C GLN A 249 -63.13 22.28 -42.94
N GLN A 250 -63.85 21.69 -41.98
CA GLN A 250 -65.16 21.08 -42.21
C GLN A 250 -66.29 22.13 -42.29
N GLN A 251 -66.17 23.25 -41.60
CA GLN A 251 -67.15 24.35 -41.63
C GLN A 251 -67.00 25.22 -42.88
N GLU A 252 -65.79 25.47 -43.38
CA GLU A 252 -65.53 26.28 -44.59
C GLU A 252 -66.33 25.87 -45.83
N PRO A 253 -66.39 24.58 -46.24
CA PRO A 253 -67.18 24.17 -47.40
C PRO A 253 -68.68 24.26 -47.14
N VAL A 254 -69.14 24.01 -45.91
CA VAL A 254 -70.56 24.11 -45.52
C VAL A 254 -71.01 25.57 -45.47
N GLU A 255 -70.20 26.48 -44.96
CA GLU A 255 -70.47 27.92 -44.95
C GLU A 255 -70.40 28.52 -46.36
N ARG A 256 -69.45 28.08 -47.21
CA ARG A 256 -69.43 28.46 -48.64
C ARG A 256 -70.64 27.92 -49.38
N GLU A 257 -71.12 26.72 -49.08
CA GLU A 257 -72.35 26.16 -49.64
C GLU A 257 -73.60 26.91 -49.15
N LEU A 258 -73.68 27.26 -47.87
CA LEU A 258 -74.77 28.07 -47.32
C LEU A 258 -74.78 29.48 -47.91
N GLN A 259 -73.63 30.14 -48.04
CA GLN A 259 -73.50 31.45 -48.71
C GLN A 259 -73.82 31.37 -50.20
N ALA A 260 -73.42 30.28 -50.89
CA ALA A 260 -73.76 30.04 -52.29
C ALA A 260 -75.25 29.69 -52.48
N ALA A 261 -75.89 29.07 -51.49
CA ALA A 261 -77.33 28.80 -51.44
C ALA A 261 -78.13 30.07 -51.09
N GLU A 262 -77.59 30.96 -50.27
CA GLU A 262 -78.19 32.25 -49.90
C GLU A 262 -78.11 33.27 -51.06
N TRP A 263 -77.01 33.27 -51.83
CA TRP A 263 -76.90 34.04 -53.08
C TRP A 263 -77.79 33.50 -54.22
N LYS A 264 -78.17 32.23 -54.13
CA LYS A 264 -79.11 31.59 -55.05
C LYS A 264 -80.49 31.45 -54.39
N GLY A 265 -81.09 32.59 -54.09
CA GLY A 265 -82.51 32.67 -53.80
C GLY A 265 -83.38 32.19 -54.96
N ILE A 266 -83.90 30.96 -54.80
CA ILE A 266 -85.19 30.43 -55.27
C ILE A 266 -85.26 29.92 -56.73
N ARG A 267 -85.19 28.59 -56.91
CA ARG A 267 -86.37 27.83 -57.38
C ARG A 267 -86.24 26.31 -57.25
N SER A 268 -87.37 25.75 -56.82
CA SER A 268 -87.92 24.45 -57.17
C SER A 268 -87.48 23.24 -56.35
N SER A 269 -88.38 22.91 -55.41
CA SER A 269 -88.95 21.57 -55.26
C SER A 269 -88.85 20.70 -56.52
N ARG A 270 -88.32 19.47 -56.41
CA ARG A 270 -88.92 18.27 -57.02
C ARG A 270 -88.15 17.00 -56.59
N SER A 271 -88.82 16.21 -55.75
CA SER A 271 -88.84 14.74 -55.62
C SER A 271 -87.80 13.86 -56.35
N LEU A 272 -87.34 12.83 -55.63
CA LEU A 272 -87.26 11.40 -56.02
C LEU A 272 -86.76 10.64 -54.77
N GLN A 273 -87.63 10.08 -53.92
CA GLN A 273 -88.25 8.75 -54.00
C GLN A 273 -87.27 7.56 -54.13
N GLU A 274 -87.31 6.74 -53.06
CA GLU A 274 -87.15 5.27 -53.02
C GLU A 274 -85.77 4.65 -53.26
N ALA A 275 -85.24 4.03 -52.21
CA ALA A 275 -84.93 2.59 -52.25
C ALA A 275 -84.90 2.00 -50.83
N SER A 276 -85.71 0.96 -50.68
CA SER A 276 -85.89 0.06 -49.56
C SER A 276 -84.61 -0.63 -49.10
N GLY A 277 -84.54 -0.85 -47.78
CA GLY A 277 -84.25 -2.16 -47.21
C GLY A 277 -82.88 -2.77 -47.51
N SER A 278 -81.99 -2.68 -46.53
CA SER A 278 -81.42 -3.90 -45.97
C SER A 278 -80.90 -3.64 -44.56
N LYS A 279 -81.43 -4.41 -43.61
CA LYS A 279 -80.78 -4.64 -42.32
C LYS A 279 -79.44 -5.32 -42.60
N TYR A 280 -78.37 -4.55 -42.50
CA TYR A 280 -77.04 -5.10 -42.28
C TYR A 280 -76.57 -4.55 -40.95
N ASP A 281 -76.51 -5.44 -39.95
CA ASP A 281 -75.69 -5.25 -38.77
C ASP A 281 -74.27 -4.96 -39.25
N LYS A 282 -73.90 -3.69 -39.26
CA LYS A 282 -72.50 -3.29 -39.33
C LYS A 282 -71.98 -3.40 -37.91
N THR A 283 -71.50 -4.58 -37.54
CA THR A 283 -70.39 -4.65 -36.59
C THR A 283 -69.37 -3.65 -37.08
N SER A 284 -68.99 -2.74 -36.19
CA SER A 284 -68.21 -1.59 -36.56
C SER A 284 -66.89 -2.09 -37.16
N ALA A 285 -66.45 -1.55 -38.29
CA ALA A 285 -65.08 -1.75 -38.74
C ALA A 285 -64.08 -1.26 -37.65
N LEU A 286 -64.53 -0.45 -36.67
CA LEU A 286 -63.76 -0.17 -35.46
C LEU A 286 -63.72 -1.33 -34.44
N GLU A 287 -64.65 -2.27 -34.44
CA GLU A 287 -64.62 -3.45 -33.55
C GLU A 287 -63.71 -4.55 -34.11
N GLU A 288 -63.58 -4.68 -35.43
CA GLU A 288 -62.61 -5.61 -36.04
C GLU A 288 -61.17 -5.06 -36.04
N ILE A 289 -60.97 -3.74 -36.13
CA ILE A 289 -59.63 -3.12 -36.02
C ILE A 289 -59.16 -3.02 -34.56
N ASN A 290 -60.07 -2.83 -33.60
CA ASN A 290 -59.73 -2.88 -32.17
C ASN A 290 -59.54 -4.33 -31.65
N ALA A 291 -59.93 -5.34 -32.44
CA ALA A 291 -59.74 -6.76 -32.12
C ALA A 291 -58.44 -7.36 -32.66
N ILE A 292 -57.66 -6.64 -33.49
CA ILE A 292 -56.22 -6.94 -33.65
C ILE A 292 -55.48 -6.31 -32.46
N ASP A 293 -55.88 -6.85 -31.32
CA ASP A 293 -55.16 -7.06 -30.09
C ASP A 293 -53.91 -6.20 -29.90
N ARG A 294 -54.17 -4.93 -29.57
CA ARG A 294 -53.15 -4.00 -29.07
C ARG A 294 -52.36 -4.63 -27.92
N GLU A 295 -52.97 -5.49 -27.11
CA GLU A 295 -52.25 -6.23 -26.06
C GLU A 295 -51.30 -7.29 -26.62
N SER A 296 -51.66 -8.08 -27.64
CA SER A 296 -50.68 -9.00 -28.26
C SER A 296 -49.55 -8.30 -29.00
N PHE A 297 -49.79 -7.14 -29.61
CA PHE A 297 -48.71 -6.35 -30.22
C PHE A 297 -47.71 -5.84 -29.17
N TRP A 298 -48.20 -5.27 -28.06
CA TRP A 298 -47.33 -4.84 -26.95
C TRP A 298 -46.69 -6.04 -26.24
N ALA A 299 -47.39 -7.16 -26.09
CA ALA A 299 -46.85 -8.38 -25.50
C ALA A 299 -45.81 -9.05 -26.40
N GLN A 300 -45.90 -8.93 -27.73
CA GLN A 300 -44.85 -9.37 -28.66
C GLN A 300 -43.61 -8.50 -28.56
N LEU A 301 -43.77 -7.17 -28.54
CA LEU A 301 -42.65 -6.24 -28.33
C LEU A 301 -41.97 -6.44 -26.97
N GLU A 302 -42.74 -6.68 -25.91
CA GLU A 302 -42.20 -6.91 -24.57
C GLU A 302 -41.47 -8.26 -24.49
N LYS A 303 -41.96 -9.30 -25.17
CA LYS A 303 -41.24 -10.57 -25.34
C LYS A 303 -39.96 -10.41 -26.15
N GLU A 304 -39.99 -9.65 -27.23
CA GLU A 304 -38.83 -9.38 -28.08
C GLU A 304 -37.77 -8.55 -27.32
N GLU A 305 -38.21 -7.56 -26.54
CA GLU A 305 -37.33 -6.79 -25.66
C GLU A 305 -36.75 -7.65 -24.53
N GLN A 306 -37.54 -8.54 -23.93
CA GLN A 306 -37.06 -9.50 -22.94
C GLN A 306 -36.00 -10.43 -23.54
N THR A 307 -36.22 -10.96 -24.75
CA THR A 307 -35.21 -11.78 -25.44
C THR A 307 -33.93 -10.98 -25.74
N ARG A 308 -34.05 -9.72 -26.15
CA ARG A 308 -32.89 -8.85 -26.40
C ARG A 308 -32.10 -8.59 -25.12
N ARG A 309 -32.79 -8.32 -24.00
CA ARG A 309 -32.17 -8.14 -22.68
C ARG A 309 -31.51 -9.41 -22.18
N GLU A 310 -32.12 -10.57 -22.41
CA GLU A 310 -31.51 -11.86 -22.07
C GLU A 310 -30.27 -12.16 -22.91
N GLU A 311 -30.29 -11.83 -24.21
CA GLU A 311 -29.11 -11.96 -25.08
C GLU A 311 -27.99 -10.99 -24.67
N GLU A 312 -28.32 -9.75 -24.32
CA GLU A 312 -27.37 -8.78 -23.78
C GLU A 312 -26.77 -9.25 -22.45
N ARG A 313 -27.58 -9.80 -21.54
CA ARG A 313 -27.08 -10.40 -20.28
C ARG A 313 -26.17 -11.59 -20.54
N LYS A 314 -26.52 -12.48 -21.47
CA LYS A 314 -25.67 -13.62 -21.85
C LYS A 314 -24.35 -13.16 -22.47
N LYS A 315 -24.37 -12.13 -23.32
CA LYS A 315 -23.15 -11.53 -23.89
C LYS A 315 -22.28 -10.90 -22.80
N ALA A 316 -22.88 -10.15 -21.88
CA ALA A 316 -22.17 -9.56 -20.75
C ALA A 316 -21.58 -10.62 -19.81
N GLU A 317 -22.30 -11.70 -19.53
CA GLU A 317 -21.79 -12.84 -18.75
C GLU A 317 -20.62 -13.54 -19.45
N GLN A 318 -20.71 -13.75 -20.77
CA GLN A 318 -19.61 -14.32 -21.56
C GLN A 318 -18.37 -13.40 -21.56
N GLU A 319 -18.57 -12.09 -21.67
CA GLU A 319 -17.49 -11.10 -21.61
C GLU A 319 -16.84 -11.07 -20.22
N GLN A 320 -17.64 -11.10 -19.15
CA GLN A 320 -17.15 -11.21 -17.77
C GLN A 320 -16.35 -12.50 -17.55
N GLN A 321 -16.83 -13.64 -18.05
CA GLN A 321 -16.10 -14.90 -17.97
C GLN A 321 -14.78 -14.86 -18.75
N ARG A 322 -14.76 -14.21 -19.93
CA ARG A 322 -13.54 -14.02 -20.71
C ARG A 322 -12.51 -13.17 -19.97
N LEU A 323 -12.94 -12.04 -19.41
CA LEU A 323 -12.07 -11.15 -18.62
C LEU A 323 -11.55 -11.84 -17.36
N LYS A 324 -12.38 -12.67 -16.71
CA LYS A 324 -11.97 -13.45 -15.55
C LYS A 324 -10.87 -14.46 -15.90
N ARG A 325 -11.02 -15.20 -17.01
CA ARG A 325 -9.99 -16.11 -17.51
C ARG A 325 -8.69 -15.39 -17.88
N GLU A 326 -8.80 -14.22 -18.52
CA GLU A 326 -7.62 -13.43 -18.87
C GLU A 326 -6.85 -12.92 -17.65
N ARG A 327 -7.57 -12.54 -16.57
CA ARG A 327 -6.94 -12.19 -15.28
C ARG A 327 -6.28 -13.40 -14.62
N GLU A 328 -6.97 -14.54 -14.58
CA GLU A 328 -6.42 -15.79 -14.02
C GLU A 328 -5.13 -16.21 -14.78
N GLU A 329 -5.13 -16.12 -16.11
CA GLU A 329 -3.93 -16.37 -16.93
C GLU A 329 -2.80 -15.37 -16.66
N GLN A 330 -3.11 -14.09 -16.44
CA GLN A 330 -2.10 -13.09 -16.07
C GLN A 330 -1.49 -13.38 -14.70
N GLU A 331 -2.32 -13.70 -13.70
CA GLU A 331 -1.86 -14.08 -12.36
C GLU A 331 -0.99 -15.35 -12.41
N GLU A 332 -1.35 -16.34 -13.23
CA GLU A 332 -0.54 -17.55 -13.43
C GLU A 332 0.81 -17.23 -14.10
N ARG A 333 0.83 -16.32 -15.08
CA ARG A 333 2.09 -15.87 -15.72
C ARG A 333 2.98 -15.13 -14.74
N GLU A 334 2.41 -14.24 -13.93
CA GLU A 334 3.17 -13.51 -12.91
C GLU A 334 3.72 -14.43 -11.83
N THR A 335 2.93 -15.40 -11.36
CA THR A 335 3.38 -16.37 -10.35
C THR A 335 4.48 -17.27 -10.91
N ALA A 336 4.36 -17.74 -12.16
CA ALA A 336 5.40 -18.50 -12.84
C ALA A 336 6.69 -17.68 -13.03
N GLU A 337 6.59 -16.38 -13.33
CA GLU A 337 7.75 -15.50 -13.44
C GLU A 337 8.43 -15.29 -12.09
N ARG A 338 7.66 -15.04 -11.03
CA ARG A 338 8.19 -14.94 -9.66
C ARG A 338 8.91 -16.21 -9.24
N GLU A 339 8.37 -17.39 -9.56
CA GLU A 339 9.00 -18.66 -9.27
C GLU A 339 10.32 -18.84 -10.05
N ARG A 340 10.37 -18.43 -11.32
CA ARG A 340 11.60 -18.43 -12.13
C ARG A 340 12.66 -17.52 -11.52
N GLN A 341 12.30 -16.30 -11.15
CA GLN A 341 13.21 -15.35 -10.52
C GLN A 341 13.73 -15.88 -9.17
N GLN A 342 12.87 -16.54 -8.39
CA GLN A 342 13.27 -17.17 -7.15
C GLN A 342 14.27 -18.30 -7.38
N LYS A 343 14.04 -19.16 -8.37
CA LYS A 343 14.97 -20.23 -8.76
C LYS A 343 16.31 -19.69 -9.28
N GLU A 344 16.31 -18.56 -9.99
CA GLU A 344 17.56 -17.90 -10.41
C GLU A 344 18.33 -17.31 -9.23
N ARG A 345 17.63 -16.64 -8.30
CA ARG A 345 18.26 -16.11 -7.08
C ARG A 345 18.86 -17.23 -6.24
N THR A 346 18.17 -18.36 -6.06
CA THR A 346 18.73 -19.49 -5.31
C THR A 346 19.97 -20.05 -5.99
N LYS A 347 19.96 -20.20 -7.32
CA LYS A 347 21.15 -20.61 -8.08
C LYS A 347 22.32 -19.66 -7.90
N GLN A 348 22.07 -18.35 -7.89
CA GLN A 348 23.12 -17.35 -7.64
C GLN A 348 23.70 -17.45 -6.23
N ILE A 349 22.84 -17.62 -5.23
CA ILE A 349 23.26 -17.83 -3.84
C ILE A 349 24.10 -19.10 -3.71
N ASP A 350 23.67 -20.20 -4.33
CA ASP A 350 24.43 -21.46 -4.29
C ASP A 350 25.77 -21.33 -5.01
N GLN A 351 25.84 -20.60 -6.12
CA GLN A 351 27.09 -20.28 -6.80
C GLN A 351 28.03 -19.44 -5.92
N GLN A 352 27.51 -18.44 -5.21
CA GLN A 352 28.29 -17.64 -4.26
C GLN A 352 28.82 -18.50 -3.12
N ARG A 353 28.00 -19.36 -2.52
CA ARG A 353 28.44 -20.29 -1.48
C ARG A 353 29.53 -21.24 -1.96
N LEU A 354 29.42 -21.75 -3.19
CA LEU A 354 30.46 -22.60 -3.79
C LEU A 354 31.76 -21.82 -4.06
N PHE A 355 31.66 -20.53 -4.36
CA PHE A 355 32.82 -19.66 -4.53
C PHE A 355 33.50 -19.36 -3.19
N GLU A 356 32.74 -18.97 -2.18
CA GLU A 356 33.21 -18.75 -0.81
C GLU A 356 33.89 -20.00 -0.26
N LYS A 357 33.24 -21.17 -0.38
CA LYS A 357 33.81 -22.45 0.06
C LYS A 357 35.13 -22.78 -0.66
N ARG A 358 35.26 -22.43 -1.94
CA ARG A 358 36.54 -22.58 -2.67
C ARG A 358 37.62 -21.65 -2.12
N GLN A 359 37.28 -20.40 -1.79
CA GLN A 359 38.22 -19.47 -1.18
C GLN A 359 38.65 -19.91 0.21
N GLU A 360 37.72 -20.40 1.03
CA GLU A 360 38.01 -20.95 2.35
C GLU A 360 38.96 -22.15 2.26
N ILE A 361 38.71 -23.09 1.34
CA ILE A 361 39.61 -24.24 1.11
C ILE A 361 41.00 -23.76 0.68
N GLN A 362 41.07 -22.74 -0.19
CA GLN A 362 42.34 -22.19 -0.64
C GLN A 362 43.11 -21.50 0.50
N GLN A 363 42.43 -20.76 1.38
CA GLN A 363 43.02 -20.15 2.57
C GLN A 363 43.49 -21.21 3.58
N GLN A 364 42.68 -22.24 3.83
CA GLN A 364 43.06 -23.36 4.71
C GLN A 364 44.28 -24.13 4.19
N GLN A 365 44.51 -24.18 2.88
CA GLN A 365 45.73 -24.76 2.31
C GLN A 365 46.95 -23.83 2.39
N GLN A 366 46.74 -22.50 2.40
CA GLN A 366 47.82 -21.51 2.51
C GLN A 366 48.26 -21.25 3.95
N GLU A 367 47.34 -21.25 4.92
CA GLU A 367 47.64 -21.07 6.35
C GLU A 367 48.75 -21.97 6.90
N PRO A 368 48.79 -23.30 6.67
CA PRO A 368 49.87 -24.14 7.18
C PRO A 368 51.21 -23.83 6.52
N VAL A 369 51.23 -23.47 5.23
CA VAL A 369 52.44 -23.08 4.50
C VAL A 369 52.99 -21.75 5.02
N GLU A 370 52.13 -20.77 5.26
CA GLU A 370 52.51 -19.48 5.83
C GLU A 370 52.97 -19.60 7.29
N ARG A 371 52.31 -20.44 8.09
CA ARG A 371 52.75 -20.76 9.46
C ARG A 371 54.09 -21.48 9.49
N GLU A 372 54.36 -22.37 8.54
CA GLU A 372 55.67 -23.02 8.40
C GLU A 372 56.76 -22.05 7.93
N LEU A 373 56.45 -21.14 6.99
CA LEU A 373 57.36 -20.08 6.56
C LEU A 373 57.70 -19.12 7.71
N GLN A 374 56.69 -18.67 8.47
CA GLN A 374 56.88 -17.82 9.65
C GLN A 374 57.63 -18.56 10.77
N ALA A 375 57.37 -19.86 10.98
CA ALA A 375 58.10 -20.68 11.93
C ALA A 375 59.55 -20.93 11.51
N ALA A 376 59.83 -21.06 10.22
CA ALA A 376 61.18 -21.17 9.67
C ALA A 376 61.97 -19.85 9.82
N GLU A 377 61.29 -18.71 9.64
CA GLU A 377 61.83 -17.37 9.84
C GLU A 377 62.16 -17.12 11.32
N TRP A 378 61.26 -17.51 12.24
CA TRP A 378 61.48 -17.45 13.70
C TRP A 378 62.57 -18.39 14.22
N LYS A 379 62.78 -19.56 13.59
CA LYS A 379 63.83 -20.51 13.96
C LYS A 379 65.22 -20.12 13.48
N GLY A 380 65.38 -18.99 12.78
CA GLY A 380 66.69 -18.40 12.50
C GLY A 380 67.63 -19.31 11.69
N ILE A 381 67.12 -20.02 10.68
CA ILE A 381 67.98 -20.80 9.77
C ILE A 381 68.62 -19.84 8.76
N ARG A 382 69.74 -19.21 9.15
CA ARG A 382 70.72 -18.68 8.20
C ARG A 382 71.52 -19.84 7.61
N SER A 383 70.96 -20.48 6.59
CA SER A 383 71.78 -21.18 5.60
C SER A 383 71.05 -21.15 4.27
N SER A 384 71.60 -20.38 3.34
CA SER A 384 71.12 -20.17 1.97
C SER A 384 71.16 -21.43 1.08
N ARG A 385 71.30 -22.63 1.67
CA ARG A 385 71.40 -23.91 0.95
C ARG A 385 70.12 -24.76 1.02
N SER A 386 69.28 -24.60 2.04
CA SER A 386 68.04 -25.37 2.18
C SER A 386 66.84 -24.76 1.44
N LEU A 387 66.88 -23.47 1.12
CA LEU A 387 65.84 -22.81 0.31
C LEU A 387 65.85 -23.24 -1.17
N GLN A 388 67.00 -23.66 -1.69
CA GLN A 388 67.09 -24.22 -3.06
C GLN A 388 66.65 -25.69 -3.12
N GLU A 389 66.89 -26.48 -2.08
CA GLU A 389 66.44 -27.88 -2.03
C GLU A 389 64.91 -27.99 -1.80
N ALA A 390 64.30 -27.06 -1.05
CA ALA A 390 62.84 -27.01 -0.90
C ALA A 390 62.11 -26.57 -2.19
N SER A 391 62.78 -25.83 -3.08
CA SER A 391 62.22 -25.43 -4.39
C SER A 391 62.34 -26.50 -5.48
N GLY A 392 63.01 -27.63 -5.18
CA GLY A 392 63.30 -28.71 -6.12
C GLY A 392 62.22 -29.78 -6.26
N LEU A 393 61.19 -29.79 -5.41
CA LEU A 393 60.04 -30.68 -5.58
C LEU A 393 59.01 -30.00 -6.48
N LYS A 394 59.24 -30.10 -7.79
CA LYS A 394 58.16 -30.05 -8.77
C LYS A 394 57.22 -31.21 -8.45
N TYR A 395 56.21 -30.94 -7.63
CA TYR A 395 54.98 -31.73 -7.64
C TYR A 395 54.38 -31.55 -9.05
N ASP A 396 54.44 -32.63 -9.84
CA ASP A 396 53.76 -32.73 -11.12
C ASP A 396 52.26 -32.54 -10.88
N LYS A 397 51.79 -31.30 -11.11
CA LYS A 397 50.38 -30.92 -11.00
C LYS A 397 49.48 -31.68 -11.97
N THR A 398 50.03 -32.39 -12.94
CA THR A 398 49.27 -33.20 -13.92
C THR A 398 48.87 -34.56 -13.36
N SER A 399 49.70 -35.22 -12.54
CA SER A 399 49.41 -36.58 -12.04
C SER A 399 48.37 -36.60 -10.92
N ALA A 400 48.41 -35.62 -10.00
CA ALA A 400 47.47 -35.56 -8.87
C ALA A 400 46.07 -35.07 -9.27
N LEU A 401 45.96 -34.24 -10.33
CA LEU A 401 44.67 -33.82 -10.88
C LEU A 401 44.01 -34.91 -11.73
N GLU A 402 44.76 -35.83 -12.32
CA GLU A 402 44.20 -37.02 -13.00
C GLU A 402 43.77 -38.10 -12.00
N GLU A 403 44.52 -38.33 -10.91
CA GLU A 403 44.12 -39.29 -9.87
C GLU A 403 42.95 -38.80 -9.01
N MET A 404 42.84 -37.49 -8.70
CA MET A 404 41.70 -36.96 -7.94
C MET A 404 40.39 -36.92 -8.76
N ASN A 405 40.45 -36.73 -10.09
CA ASN A 405 39.27 -36.77 -10.95
C ASN A 405 38.70 -38.19 -11.14
N ALA A 406 39.52 -39.23 -10.94
CA ALA A 406 39.08 -40.62 -11.00
C ALA A 406 38.36 -41.05 -9.71
N ILE A 407 38.87 -40.64 -8.55
CA ILE A 407 38.35 -41.05 -7.23
C ILE A 407 37.01 -40.34 -6.90
N ASP A 408 36.84 -39.09 -7.33
CA ASP A 408 35.63 -38.31 -7.02
C ASP A 408 34.43 -38.69 -7.92
N ARG A 409 34.66 -39.29 -9.09
CA ARG A 409 33.59 -39.76 -9.99
C ARG A 409 32.93 -41.06 -9.51
N GLU A 410 33.69 -42.03 -9.01
CA GLU A 410 33.10 -43.26 -8.47
C GLU A 410 32.34 -43.00 -7.16
N SER A 411 32.86 -42.09 -6.34
CA SER A 411 32.22 -41.64 -5.10
C SER A 411 30.90 -40.89 -5.34
N PHE A 412 30.83 -40.10 -6.41
CA PHE A 412 29.66 -39.31 -6.77
C PHE A 412 28.50 -40.14 -7.35
N TRP A 413 28.79 -41.24 -8.07
CA TRP A 413 27.74 -42.14 -8.59
C TRP A 413 27.24 -43.15 -7.57
N ALA A 414 28.03 -43.50 -6.54
CA ALA A 414 27.61 -44.41 -5.46
C ALA A 414 26.65 -43.78 -4.43
N GLN A 415 26.40 -42.47 -4.50
CA GLN A 415 25.47 -41.74 -3.61
C GLN A 415 24.15 -41.34 -4.29
N LEU A 416 23.92 -41.78 -5.53
CA LEU A 416 22.74 -41.43 -6.34
C LEU A 416 21.86 -42.63 -6.75
N GLU A 417 22.16 -43.84 -6.26
CA GLU A 417 21.21 -44.95 -6.09
C GLU A 417 20.72 -45.00 -4.63
#